data_AF-A0A7V1JIS6-F1
#
_entry.id   AF-A0A7V1JIS6-F1
#
_cell.length_a   1.000
_cell.length_b   1.000
_cell.length_c   1.000
_cell.angle_alpha   90.00
_cell.angle_beta   90.00
_cell.angle_gamma   90.00
#
_symmetry.space_group_name_H-M   'P 1'
#
loop_
_entity.id
_entity.type
_entity.pdbx_description
1 polymer ?
#
loop_
_entity_poly.entity_id
_entity_poly.type
_entity_poly.pdbx_seq_one_letter_code
_entity_poly.pdbx_strand_id
1 'polypeptide(L)' 'MRDDIRAELLRLSRLPPWGRVQGDDWDAHSEFIYHARSLEALRQETKRVAAQVGLPLKEFACYVVHRWYNYHTHQVALE' A
#
# COMPACT_ATOMS: atom_id res chain seq x y z
N MET A 1 6.26 -8.83 -18.37
CA MET A 1 5.58 -9.63 -17.35
C MET A 1 4.35 -8.85 -16.96
N ARG A 2 3.12 -9.35 -17.13
CA ARG A 2 1.95 -8.69 -16.54
C ARG A 2 2.00 -9.01 -15.07
N ASP A 3 2.20 -8.00 -14.24
CA ASP A 3 2.12 -8.16 -12.79
C ASP A 3 0.66 -8.51 -12.46
N ASP A 4 0.43 -9.76 -12.07
CA ASP A 4 -0.89 -10.24 -11.66
C ASP A 4 -1.17 -9.77 -10.22
N ILE A 5 -1.97 -8.72 -10.12
CA ILE A 5 -2.38 -8.13 -8.84
C ILE A 5 -3.04 -9.16 -7.93
N ARG A 6 -3.79 -10.13 -8.47
CA ARG A 6 -4.41 -11.17 -7.64
C ARG A 6 -3.36 -12.08 -7.03
N ALA A 7 -2.35 -12.48 -7.80
CA ALA A 7 -1.22 -13.25 -7.29
C ALA A 7 -0.45 -12.48 -6.20
N GLU A 8 -0.25 -11.17 -6.37
CA GLU A 8 0.40 -10.32 -5.36
C GLU A 8 -0.45 -10.15 -4.09
N LEU A 9 -1.76 -9.98 -4.22
CA LEU A 9 -2.69 -9.94 -3.08
C LEU A 9 -2.68 -11.24 -2.29
N LEU A 10 -2.62 -12.40 -2.95
CA LEU A 10 -2.53 -13.72 -2.30
C LEU A 10 -1.23 -13.92 -1.50
N ARG A 11 -0.17 -13.17 -1.81
CA ARG A 11 1.08 -13.20 -1.05
C ARG A 11 0.96 -12.49 0.31
N LEU A 12 -0.05 -11.66 0.52
CA LEU A 12 -0.36 -11.09 1.83
C LEU A 12 -1.02 -12.17 2.71
N SER A 13 -0.20 -12.92 3.45
CA SER A 13 -0.68 -13.97 4.36
C SER A 13 -1.58 -13.44 5.50
N ARG A 14 -1.34 -12.19 5.93
CA ARG A 14 -2.19 -11.45 6.86
C ARG A 14 -1.97 -9.95 6.68
N LEU A 15 -3.05 -9.18 6.74
CA LEU A 15 -2.93 -7.73 6.80
C LEU A 15 -2.26 -7.31 8.13
N PRO A 16 -1.44 -6.25 8.11
CA PRO A 16 -0.95 -5.64 9.33
C PRO A 16 -2.13 -5.11 10.17
N PRO A 17 -1.92 -4.76 11.46
CA PRO A 17 -2.94 -4.04 12.22
C PRO A 17 -3.42 -2.80 11.45
N TRP A 18 -4.71 -2.49 11.53
CA TRP A 18 -5.33 -1.34 10.84
C TRP A 18 -4.61 -0.02 11.14
N GLY A 19 -3.96 0.07 12.31
CA GLY A 19 -3.06 1.15 12.64
C GLY A 19 -3.81 2.46 12.82
N ARG A 20 -3.48 3.44 11.98
CA ARG A 20 -4.02 4.80 12.04
C ARG A 20 -5.32 4.91 11.21
N VAL A 21 -6.26 5.71 11.69
CA VAL A 21 -7.40 6.18 10.88
C VAL A 21 -6.88 7.02 9.70
N GLN A 22 -7.52 6.89 8.54
CA GLN A 22 -7.23 7.67 7.35
C GLN A 22 -7.23 9.18 7.63
N GLY A 23 -6.29 9.90 7.02
CA GLY A 23 -6.20 11.35 7.11
C GLY A 23 -5.35 11.94 5.98
N ASP A 24 -5.60 13.21 5.69
CA ASP A 24 -5.17 13.87 4.44
C ASP A 24 -3.66 13.85 4.21
N ASP A 25 -2.85 14.04 5.27
CA ASP A 25 -1.39 14.09 5.14
C ASP A 25 -0.79 12.78 4.63
N TRP A 26 -1.23 11.64 5.19
CA TRP A 26 -0.70 10.33 4.79
C TRP A 26 -1.29 9.87 3.47
N ASP A 27 -2.48 10.35 3.11
CA ASP A 27 -3.08 10.13 1.79
C ASP A 27 -2.26 10.82 0.70
N ALA A 28 -1.93 12.10 0.89
CA ALA A 28 -1.08 12.84 -0.04
C ALA A 28 0.28 12.15 -0.25
N HIS A 29 0.83 11.55 0.81
CA HIS A 29 2.10 10.84 0.73
C HIS A 29 2.00 9.39 0.20
N SER A 30 0.79 8.82 0.09
CA SER A 30 0.60 7.42 -0.33
C SER A 30 -0.04 7.26 -1.70
N GLU A 31 -0.20 8.31 -2.50
CA GLU A 31 -0.81 8.24 -3.85
C GLU A 31 -0.16 7.19 -4.78
N PHE A 32 1.11 6.86 -4.56
CA PHE A 32 1.81 5.82 -5.31
C PHE A 32 1.14 4.43 -5.23
N ILE A 33 0.27 4.18 -4.25
CA ILE A 33 -0.48 2.91 -4.15
C ILE A 33 -1.33 2.61 -5.39
N TYR A 34 -1.82 3.63 -6.08
CA TYR A 34 -2.71 3.46 -7.23
C TYR A 34 -1.94 2.98 -8.47
N HIS A 35 -0.63 3.15 -8.46
CA HIS A 35 0.27 2.80 -9.56
C HIS A 35 1.18 1.61 -9.23
N ALA A 36 1.40 1.32 -7.93
CA ALA A 36 2.18 0.16 -7.50
C ALA A 36 1.47 -1.14 -7.88
N ARG A 37 2.11 -1.96 -8.72
CA ARG A 37 1.55 -3.24 -9.21
C ARG A 37 2.12 -4.49 -8.53
N SER A 38 3.04 -4.32 -7.58
CA SER A 38 3.63 -5.43 -6.82
C SER A 38 3.94 -4.99 -5.39
N LEU A 39 4.05 -5.98 -4.49
CA LEU A 39 4.45 -5.74 -3.10
C LEU A 39 5.86 -5.17 -3.01
N GLU A 40 6.76 -5.52 -3.93
CA GLU A 40 8.12 -5.01 -3.96
C GLU A 40 8.15 -3.52 -4.37
N ALA A 41 7.41 -3.14 -5.41
CA ALA A 41 7.26 -1.73 -5.80
C ALA A 41 6.63 -0.90 -4.67
N LEU A 42 5.59 -1.44 -4.04
CA LEU A 42 4.93 -0.81 -2.89
C LEU A 42 5.93 -0.59 -1.74
N ARG A 43 6.74 -1.62 -1.43
CA ARG A 43 7.75 -1.57 -0.37
C ARG A 43 8.85 -0.55 -0.64
N GLN A 44 9.34 -0.47 -1.88
CA GLN A 44 10.39 0.47 -2.27
C GLN A 44 9.92 1.92 -2.12
N GLU A 45 8.72 2.23 -2.62
CA GLU A 45 8.18 3.60 -2.54
C GLU A 45 7.75 3.99 -1.14
N THR A 46 7.23 3.05 -0.35
CA THR A 46 6.97 3.28 1.07
C THR A 46 8.24 3.74 1.80
N LYS A 47 9.37 3.05 1.58
CA LYS A 47 10.65 3.41 2.20
C LYS A 47 11.16 4.77 1.74
N ARG A 48 11.09 5.01 0.42
CA ARG A 48 11.56 6.27 -0.19
C ARG A 48 10.78 7.46 0.37
N VAL A 49 9.45 7.40 0.33
CA VAL A 49 8.59 8.49 0.81
C VAL A 49 8.75 8.69 2.31
N ALA A 50 8.73 7.62 3.11
CA ALA A 50 8.89 7.74 4.55
C ALA A 50 10.20 8.45 4.94
N ALA A 51 11.30 8.12 4.26
CA ALA A 51 12.58 8.81 4.46
C ALA A 51 12.55 10.27 3.99
N GLN A 52 11.92 10.56 2.84
CA GLN A 52 11.86 11.89 2.25
C GLN A 52 11.08 12.89 3.12
N VAL A 53 9.97 12.46 3.72
CA VAL A 53 9.08 13.34 4.51
C VAL A 53 9.18 13.12 6.02
N GLY A 54 10.11 12.27 6.47
CA GLY A 54 10.35 12.01 7.89
C GLY A 54 9.23 11.25 8.60
N LEU A 55 8.49 10.39 7.89
CA LEU A 55 7.42 9.58 8.47
C LEU A 55 7.97 8.31 9.16
N PRO A 56 7.29 7.83 10.23
CA PRO A 56 7.65 6.60 10.88
C PRO A 56 7.35 5.41 9.94
N LEU A 57 8.41 4.75 9.47
CA LEU A 57 8.33 3.77 8.38
C LEU A 57 7.37 2.61 8.68
N LYS A 58 7.35 2.09 9.91
CA LYS A 58 6.56 0.91 10.26
C LYS A 58 5.06 1.22 10.18
N GLU A 59 4.66 2.33 10.77
CA GLU A 59 3.28 2.79 10.82
C GLU A 59 2.81 3.20 9.43
N PHE A 60 3.66 3.91 8.67
CA PHE A 60 3.37 4.29 7.29
C PHE A 60 3.25 3.05 6.38
N ALA A 61 4.09 2.04 6.55
CA ALA A 61 3.99 0.79 5.81
C ALA A 61 2.69 0.04 6.11
N CYS A 62 2.27 -0.02 7.38
CA CYS A 62 0.97 -0.61 7.73
C CYS A 62 -0.18 0.11 7.00
N TYR A 63 -0.15 1.44 7.01
CA TYR A 63 -1.14 2.28 6.35
C TYR A 63 -1.21 2.03 4.83
N VAL A 64 -0.04 2.09 4.18
CA VAL A 64 0.09 1.91 2.73
C VAL A 64 -0.40 0.52 2.29
N VAL A 65 -0.06 -0.54 3.03
CA VAL A 65 -0.53 -1.91 2.72
C VAL A 65 -2.04 -2.02 2.78
N HIS A 66 -2.69 -1.42 3.79
CA HIS A 66 -4.16 -1.40 3.89
C HIS A 66 -4.79 -0.67 2.71
N ARG A 67 -4.27 0.51 2.37
CA ARG A 67 -4.83 1.31 1.28
C ARG A 67 -4.66 0.64 -0.08
N TRP A 68 -3.49 0.06 -0.32
CA TRP A 68 -3.22 -0.71 -1.52
C TRP A 68 -4.14 -1.93 -1.62
N TYR A 69 -4.27 -2.71 -0.54
CA TYR A 69 -5.15 -3.87 -0.50
C TYR A 69 -6.62 -3.49 -0.75
N ASN A 70 -7.13 -2.46 -0.06
CA ASN A 70 -8.51 -2.01 -0.21
C ASN A 70 -8.81 -1.53 -1.63
N TYR A 71 -7.88 -0.78 -2.23
CA TYR A 71 -8.05 -0.31 -3.61
C TYR A 71 -8.14 -1.48 -4.60
N HIS A 72 -7.17 -2.39 -4.57
CA HIS A 72 -7.13 -3.50 -5.53
C HIS A 72 -8.20 -4.56 -5.28
N THR A 73 -8.62 -4.80 -4.03
CA THR A 73 -9.73 -5.72 -3.75
C THR A 73 -11.09 -5.12 -4.14
N HIS A 74 -11.28 -3.81 -3.99
CA HIS A 74 -12.47 -3.12 -4.50
C HIS A 74 -12.55 -3.20 -6.04
N GLN A 75 -11.43 -3.02 -6.75
CA GLN A 75 -11.40 -3.21 -8.20
C GLN A 75 -11.74 -4.65 -8.59
N VAL A 76 -11.12 -5.65 -7.96
CA VAL A 76 -11.39 -7.07 -8.24
C VAL A 76 -12.84 -7.46 -7.96
N ALA A 77 -13.51 -6.87 -6.97
CA ALA A 77 -14.90 -7.18 -6.65
C ALA A 77 -15.92 -6.59 -7.64
N LEU A 78 -15.53 -5.57 -8.42
CA LEU A 78 -16.39 -4.91 -9.41
C LEU A 78 -16.11 -5.36 -10.85
N GLU A 79 -15.09 -6.20 -11.06
CA GLU A 79 -14.73 -6.84 -12.34
C GLU A 79 -15.31 -8.26 -12.46
#